data_AF-A0A524K3F0-F1
#
_entry.id   AF-A0A524K3F0-F1
#
_cell.length_a   1.000
_cell.length_b   1.000
_cell.length_c   1.000
_cell.angle_alpha   90.00
_cell.angle_beta   90.00
_cell.angle_gamma   90.00
#
_symmetry.space_group_name_H-M   'P 1'
#
loop_
_entity.id
_entity.type
_entity.pdbx_description
1 polymer ?
#
loop_
_entity_poly.entity_id
_entity_poly.type
_entity_poly.pdbx_seq_one_letter_code
_entity_poly.pdbx_strand_id
1 'polypeptide(L)' 'SITYFAKGSVACMISGAKAPIVLTSRADSDSDKLNSIALACLMAGKSDYIK' A
#
# COMPACT_ATOMS: atom_id res chain seq x y z
N SER A 1 -6.99 10.44 12.62
CA SER A 1 -6.25 9.49 11.78
C SER A 1 -5.16 8.81 12.60
N ILE A 2 -4.83 7.55 12.30
CA ILE A 2 -3.67 6.83 12.87
C ILE A 2 -2.36 7.61 12.58
N THR A 3 -2.24 8.15 11.37
CA THR A 3 -1.07 8.92 10.94
C THR A 3 -0.95 10.26 11.68
N TYR A 4 -2.07 10.85 12.11
CA TYR A 4 -2.09 12.16 12.77
C TYR A 4 -1.98 12.08 14.30
N PHE A 5 -2.79 11.25 14.95
CA PHE A 5 -2.84 11.17 16.42
C PHE A 5 -1.83 10.18 17.01
N ALA A 6 -1.58 9.07 16.32
CA ALA A 6 -0.65 8.05 16.81
C ALA A 6 0.75 8.16 16.17
N LYS A 7 0.94 9.12 15.24
CA LYS A 7 2.17 9.28 14.45
C LYS A 7 2.64 7.97 13.78
N GLY A 8 1.69 7.09 13.47
CA GLY A 8 1.99 5.80 12.83
C GLY A 8 2.20 5.94 11.33
N SER A 9 3.10 5.13 10.76
CA SER A 9 3.23 4.98 9.31
C SER A 9 2.15 4.08 8.75
N VAL A 10 1.87 4.21 7.45
CA VAL A 10 0.79 3.49 6.78
C VAL A 10 1.24 2.96 5.42
N ALA A 11 0.64 1.85 5.00
CA ALA A 11 0.74 1.29 3.66
C ALA A 11 -0.66 0.86 3.21
N CYS A 12 -1.10 1.32 2.05
CA CYS A 12 -2.44 1.05 1.54
C CYS A 12 -2.40 0.60 0.08
N MET A 13 -3.32 -0.29 -0.30
CA MET A 13 -3.61 -0.62 -1.69
C MET A 13 -5.08 -1.00 -1.85
N ILE A 14 -5.61 -0.88 -3.07
CA ILE A 14 -6.92 -1.44 -3.42
C ILE A 14 -6.73 -2.89 -3.88
N SER A 15 -7.51 -3.79 -3.29
CA SER A 15 -7.54 -5.22 -3.61
C SER A 15 -8.81 -5.61 -4.39
N GLY A 16 -8.82 -6.80 -5.00
CA GLY A 16 -9.98 -7.37 -5.69
C GLY A 16 -10.10 -7.05 -7.19
N ALA A 17 -9.29 -6.12 -7.70
CA ALA A 17 -9.11 -5.93 -9.14
C ALA A 17 -8.15 -6.99 -9.73
N LYS A 18 -8.00 -7.01 -11.06
CA LYS A 18 -7.07 -7.94 -11.76
C LYS A 18 -5.60 -7.74 -11.34
N ALA A 19 -5.25 -6.53 -10.89
CA ALA A 19 -3.94 -6.18 -10.34
C ALA A 19 -4.13 -5.22 -9.16
N PRO A 20 -3.20 -5.17 -8.19
CA PRO A 20 -3.28 -4.22 -7.08
C PRO A 20 -3.15 -2.78 -7.59
N ILE A 21 -3.92 -1.86 -7.02
CA ILE A 21 -3.90 -0.44 -7.39
C ILE A 21 -3.39 0.37 -6.20
N VAL A 22 -2.33 1.16 -6.43
CA VAL A 22 -1.79 2.09 -5.45
C VAL A 22 -2.47 3.45 -5.64
N LEU A 23 -3.18 3.90 -4.61
CA LEU A 23 -3.84 5.19 -4.58
C LEU A 23 -3.47 5.90 -3.27
N THR A 24 -2.60 6.89 -3.35
CA THR A 24 -2.06 7.62 -2.19
C THR A 24 -2.76 8.96 -1.98
N SER A 25 -2.77 9.44 -0.75
CA SER A 25 -3.21 10.80 -0.41
C SER A 25 -2.10 11.82 -0.66
N ARG A 26 -2.47 13.07 -0.92
CA ARG A 26 -1.51 14.20 -0.95
C ARG A 26 -0.84 14.44 0.40
N ALA A 27 -1.51 14.03 1.49
CA ALA A 27 -1.00 14.22 2.86
C ALA A 27 -0.04 13.11 3.30
N ASP A 28 0.13 12.05 2.51
CA ASP A 28 1.02 10.94 2.86
C ASP A 28 2.49 11.38 2.73
N SER A 29 3.32 10.90 3.66
CA SER A 29 4.76 11.08 3.58
C SER A 29 5.33 10.27 2.40
N ASP A 30 6.52 10.62 1.94
CA ASP A 30 7.16 9.85 0.85
C ASP A 30 7.45 8.40 1.25
N SER A 31 7.75 8.16 2.54
CA SER A 31 7.87 6.80 3.08
C SER A 31 6.55 6.02 3.03
N ASP A 32 5.41 6.64 3.35
CA ASP A 32 4.11 5.97 3.32
C ASP A 32 3.67 5.64 1.88
N LYS A 33 3.99 6.51 0.92
CA LYS A 33 3.79 6.24 -0.51
C LYS A 33 4.65 5.05 -0.96
N LEU A 34 5.93 5.04 -0.60
CA LEU A 34 6.84 3.93 -0.91
C LEU A 34 6.38 2.61 -0.28
N ASN A 35 5.93 2.64 0.98
CA ASN A 35 5.40 1.46 1.67
C ASN A 35 4.16 0.91 0.94
N SER A 36 3.28 1.79 0.46
CA SER A 36 2.09 1.41 -0.32
C SER A 36 2.47 0.72 -1.64
N ILE A 37 3.51 1.20 -2.34
CA ILE A 37 4.05 0.55 -3.54
C ILE A 37 4.65 -0.82 -3.20
N ALA A 38 5.48 -0.90 -2.16
CA ALA A 38 6.11 -2.15 -1.74
C ALA A 38 5.06 -3.21 -1.38
N LEU A 39 4.00 -2.81 -0.67
CA LEU A 39 2.86 -3.68 -0.34
C LEU A 39 2.18 -4.21 -1.61
N ALA A 40 1.93 -3.35 -2.60
CA ALA A 40 1.34 -3.76 -3.87
C ALA A 40 2.23 -4.75 -4.64
N CYS A 41 3.55 -4.53 -4.67
CA CYS A 41 4.49 -5.47 -5.29
C CYS A 41 4.48 -6.84 -4.60
N LEU A 42 4.47 -6.86 -3.25
CA LEU A 42 4.38 -8.10 -2.49
C LEU A 42 3.09 -8.87 -2.80
N MET A 43 1.97 -8.15 -2.91
CA MET A 43 0.67 -8.75 -3.21
C MET A 43 0.55 -9.24 -4.65
N ALA A 44 1.15 -8.53 -5.61
CA ALA A 44 1.26 -8.99 -6.99
C ALA A 44 2.05 -10.29 -7.08
N GLY A 45 3.21 -10.36 -6.42
CA GLY A 45 4.04 -11.57 -6.38
C GLY A 45 3.36 -12.76 -5.70
N LYS A 46 2.48 -12.52 -4.72
CA LYS A 46 1.74 -13.61 -4.05
C LYS A 46 0.77 -14.34 -4.99
N SER A 47 0.22 -13.68 -6.01
CA SER A 47 -0.64 -14.35 -7.01
C SER A 47 0.13 -15.34 -7.87
N ASP A 48 1.45 -15.20 -7.99
CA ASP A 48 2.28 -16.11 -8.79
C ASP A 48 2.87 -17.26 -7.97
N TYR A 49 2.97 -17.10 -6.63
CA TYR A 49 3.50 -18.13 -5.72
C TYR A 49 2.46 -19.15 -5.23
N ILE A 50 1.16 -18.86 -5.37
CA ILE A 50 0.05 -19.75 -4.97
C ILE A 50 -0.59 -20.46 -6.18
N LYS A 51 -0.04 -20.28 -7.39
CA LYS A 51 -0.34 -21.13 -8.56
C LYS A 51 0.44 -22.43 -8.47
#